data_AF-A0A9W8WZI4-F1
#
_entry.id   AF-A0A9W8WZI4-F1
#
_cell.length_a   1.000
_cell.length_b   1.000
_cell.length_c   1.000
_cell.angle_alpha   90.00
_cell.angle_beta   90.00
_cell.angle_gamma   90.00
#
_symmetry.space_group_name_H-M   'P 1'
#
loop_
_entity.id
_entity.type
_entity.pdbx_description
1 polymer ?
#
loop_
_entity_poly.entity_id
_entity_poly.type
_entity_poly.pdbx_seq_one_letter_code
_entity_poly.pdbx_strand_id
1 'polypeptide(L)'
;MSITATGGNFTLTGDDVSYLFHVNTDNGDLISDHFGAPVTDFIPPAYIFQSGWHDKLANDRREFPDVGRSDPRLPAVHIEHSDGDTVSAFIYQSHEILPGKPTIPGFPATYGNDSDVTTLQVQLYDNVSDVGAVLSYSVFPKYNAIARSFKITNNGTGDIVIERAASFSFDFPNLDFEVIEPYGDWSHS
;
A
#
# COMPACT_ATOMS: atom_id res chain seq x y z
N MET A 1 13.07 15.81 -7.74
CA MET A 1 12.94 14.34 -7.89
C MET A 1 11.65 13.97 -7.19
N SER A 2 10.72 13.30 -7.86
CA SER A 2 9.37 13.03 -7.33
C SER A 2 9.32 11.84 -6.37
N ILE A 3 10.38 11.02 -6.30
CA ILE A 3 10.48 9.90 -5.37
C ILE A 3 11.87 9.89 -4.74
N THR A 4 11.96 9.73 -3.43
CA THR A 4 13.20 9.43 -2.72
C THR A 4 13.00 8.21 -1.82
N ALA A 5 13.97 7.31 -1.80
CA ALA A 5 13.98 6.12 -0.94
C ALA A 5 15.31 6.04 -0.19
N THR A 6 15.28 6.22 1.13
CA THR A 6 16.48 6.25 1.98
C THR A 6 16.25 5.44 3.24
N GLY A 7 17.04 4.39 3.47
CA GLY A 7 16.98 3.63 4.73
C GLY A 7 15.62 2.97 5.03
N GLY A 8 14.84 2.61 4.01
CA GLY A 8 13.49 2.06 4.18
C GLY A 8 12.38 3.11 4.27
N ASN A 9 12.73 4.40 4.24
CA ASN A 9 11.78 5.50 4.20
C ASN A 9 11.51 5.91 2.76
N PHE A 10 10.24 6.07 2.39
CA PHE A 10 9.79 6.44 1.06
C PHE A 10 9.06 7.78 1.11
N THR A 11 9.46 8.69 0.23
CA THR A 11 8.81 9.99 0.05
C THR A 11 8.43 10.13 -1.41
N LEU A 12 7.14 10.26 -1.66
CA LEU A 12 6.53 10.50 -2.96
C LEU A 12 6.01 11.95 -2.97
N THR A 13 6.49 12.75 -3.91
CA THR A 13 6.26 14.20 -3.95
C THR A 13 5.68 14.60 -5.30
N GLY A 14 4.47 15.17 -5.28
CA GLY A 14 3.94 16.01 -6.35
C GLY A 14 4.26 17.48 -6.13
N ASP A 15 3.66 18.36 -6.93
CA ASP A 15 3.91 19.81 -6.81
C ASP A 15 3.38 20.38 -5.48
N ASP A 16 2.21 19.92 -5.03
CA ASP A 16 1.53 20.36 -3.79
C ASP A 16 1.04 19.19 -2.91
N VAL A 17 1.57 17.98 -3.12
CA VAL A 17 1.19 16.79 -2.33
C VAL A 17 2.42 15.98 -1.93
N SER A 18 2.40 15.45 -0.72
CA SER A 18 3.38 14.50 -0.22
C SER A 18 2.69 13.23 0.28
N TYR A 19 3.26 12.08 -0.05
CA TYR A 19 2.90 10.78 0.50
C TYR A 19 4.17 10.11 1.05
N LEU A 20 4.22 9.93 2.36
CA LEU A 20 5.32 9.30 3.08
C LEU A 20 4.86 8.00 3.73
N PHE A 21 5.70 6.97 3.62
CA PHE A 21 5.55 5.70 4.33
C PHE A 21 6.94 5.08 4.55
N HIS A 22 7.08 4.17 5.51
CA HIS A 22 8.35 3.53 5.82
C HIS A 22 8.22 2.02 6.03
N VAL A 23 9.35 1.33 5.98
CA VAL A 23 9.48 -0.07 6.42
C VAL A 23 9.68 -0.08 7.94
N ASN A 24 8.78 -0.74 8.67
CA ASN A 24 8.99 -1.02 10.08
C ASN A 24 10.11 -2.05 10.23
N THR A 25 11.20 -1.69 10.92
CA THR A 25 12.39 -2.55 11.05
C THR A 25 12.18 -3.77 11.94
N ASP A 26 11.14 -3.79 12.77
CA ASP A 26 10.89 -4.87 13.72
C ASP A 26 10.18 -6.06 13.06
N ASN A 27 9.28 -5.78 12.10
CA ASN A 27 8.43 -6.80 11.48
C ASN A 27 8.45 -6.78 9.94
N GLY A 28 9.01 -5.74 9.32
CA GLY A 28 9.09 -5.56 7.86
C GLY A 28 7.79 -5.13 7.19
N ASP A 29 6.75 -4.78 7.96
CA ASP A 29 5.52 -4.21 7.42
C ASP A 29 5.77 -2.80 6.87
N LEU A 30 4.96 -2.38 5.91
CA LEU A 30 4.97 -1.02 5.38
C LEU A 30 3.96 -0.16 6.15
N ILE A 31 4.44 0.91 6.78
CA ILE A 31 3.66 1.80 7.63
C ILE A 31 3.48 3.16 6.97
N SER A 32 2.22 3.59 6.86
CA SER A 32 1.82 4.89 6.32
C SER A 32 2.05 6.00 7.34
N ASP A 33 2.77 7.05 6.95
CA ASP A 33 3.12 8.17 7.84
C ASP A 33 2.29 9.42 7.51
N HIS A 34 2.16 9.76 6.23
CA HIS A 34 1.48 10.99 5.79
C HIS A 34 0.94 10.88 4.37
N PHE A 35 -0.23 11.47 4.14
CA PHE A 35 -0.71 11.81 2.81
C PHE A 35 -1.48 13.13 2.87
N GLY A 36 -1.03 14.12 2.10
CA GLY A 36 -1.67 15.44 2.07
C GLY A 36 -0.70 16.53 1.65
N ALA A 37 -0.84 17.72 2.25
CA ALA A 37 -0.01 18.89 1.95
C ALA A 37 1.50 18.59 2.03
N PRO A 38 2.36 19.36 1.34
CA PRO A 38 3.79 19.10 1.29
C PRO A 38 4.43 19.08 2.66
N VAL A 39 5.19 18.02 2.96
CA VAL A 39 5.96 17.86 4.19
C VAL A 39 7.33 17.26 3.89
N THR A 40 8.32 17.59 4.71
CA THR A 40 9.69 17.04 4.61
C THR A 40 9.98 15.96 5.63
N ASP A 41 9.15 15.85 6.67
CA ASP A 41 9.40 15.00 7.83
C ASP A 41 8.38 13.87 7.91
N PHE A 42 8.87 12.69 8.33
CA PHE A 42 8.03 11.55 8.69
C PHE A 42 7.34 11.86 10.02
N ILE A 43 6.02 11.83 10.03
CA ILE A 43 5.24 12.03 11.26
C ILE A 43 4.99 10.65 11.84
N PRO A 44 5.70 10.24 12.91
CA PRO A 44 5.46 8.93 13.49
C PRO A 44 4.01 8.84 13.99
N PRO A 45 3.37 7.66 13.89
CA PRO A 45 2.03 7.47 14.43
C PRO A 45 2.00 7.82 15.92
N ALA A 46 0.85 8.32 16.40
CA ALA A 46 0.68 8.65 17.80
C ALA A 46 0.98 7.40 18.67
N TYR A 47 1.80 7.58 19.71
CA TYR A 47 2.10 6.50 20.64
C TYR A 47 0.84 6.16 21.45
N ILE A 48 0.28 4.98 21.21
CA ILE A 48 -0.83 4.44 22.01
C ILE A 48 -0.24 3.57 23.11
N PHE A 49 -0.56 3.91 24.37
CA PHE A 49 -0.12 3.15 25.53
C PHE A 49 -0.63 1.70 25.44
N GLN A 50 0.31 0.76 25.43
CA GLN A 50 0.02 -0.66 25.30
C GLN A 50 -0.33 -1.25 26.68
N SER A 51 -1.53 -1.79 26.83
CA SER A 51 -1.95 -2.55 28.01
C SER A 51 -2.68 -3.82 27.58
N GLY A 52 -2.39 -4.95 28.22
CA GLY A 52 -3.03 -6.24 27.93
C GLY A 52 -2.45 -7.01 26.75
N TRP A 53 -3.27 -7.85 26.11
CA TRP A 53 -2.91 -8.82 25.06
C TRP A 53 -2.90 -8.23 23.64
N HIS A 54 -2.53 -6.96 23.49
CA HIS A 54 -2.59 -6.25 22.20
C HIS A 54 -1.19 -6.21 21.56
N ASP A 55 -1.02 -6.69 20.33
CA ASP A 55 0.28 -6.79 19.63
C ASP A 55 0.64 -5.57 18.76
N LYS A 56 -0.18 -4.50 18.84
CA LYS A 56 -0.08 -3.20 18.16
C LYS A 56 -0.52 -3.16 16.68
N LEU A 57 -0.66 -4.30 15.99
CA LEU A 57 -0.96 -4.29 14.56
C LEU A 57 -2.31 -3.62 14.22
N ALA A 58 -3.29 -3.72 15.11
CA ALA A 58 -4.58 -3.01 14.96
C ALA A 58 -4.47 -1.47 15.11
N ASN A 59 -3.36 -0.96 15.64
CA ASN A 59 -3.10 0.48 15.78
C ASN A 59 -2.19 1.04 14.68
N ASP A 60 -1.47 0.16 13.97
CA ASP A 60 -0.51 0.55 12.95
C ASP A 60 -1.24 0.88 11.64
N ARG A 61 -0.81 1.95 10.97
CA ARG A 61 -1.36 2.38 9.69
C ARG A 61 -0.69 1.62 8.57
N ARG A 62 -1.25 0.52 8.09
CA ARG A 62 -0.55 -0.38 7.16
C ARG A 62 -0.84 0.01 5.71
N GLU A 63 0.20 0.04 4.88
CA GLU A 63 0.07 0.28 3.43
C GLU A 63 -0.61 -0.88 2.69
N PHE A 64 -0.45 -2.10 3.22
CA PHE A 64 -0.98 -3.32 2.62
C PHE A 64 -1.47 -4.30 3.70
N PRO A 65 -2.57 -3.98 4.42
CA PRO A 65 -3.07 -4.81 5.49
C PRO A 65 -3.56 -6.17 4.99
N ASP A 66 -3.07 -7.22 5.65
CA ASP A 66 -3.40 -8.63 5.46
C ASP A 66 -4.36 -9.16 6.56
N VAL A 67 -4.76 -10.43 6.45
CA VAL A 67 -5.60 -11.15 7.42
C VAL A 67 -4.75 -12.10 8.27
N GLY A 68 -5.15 -12.28 9.53
CA GLY A 68 -4.63 -13.35 10.39
C GLY A 68 -3.55 -12.94 11.39
N ARG A 69 -3.18 -11.65 11.43
CA ARG A 69 -2.14 -11.10 12.32
C ARG A 69 -2.70 -10.09 13.34
N SER A 70 -3.81 -10.44 13.99
CA SER A 70 -4.44 -9.64 15.07
C SER A 70 -4.96 -8.24 14.70
N ASP A 71 -4.98 -7.87 13.42
CA ASP A 71 -5.66 -6.66 12.93
C ASP A 71 -7.09 -7.02 12.49
N PRO A 72 -8.14 -6.59 13.22
CA PRO A 72 -9.52 -6.94 12.91
C PRO A 72 -10.17 -6.01 11.86
N ARG A 73 -9.44 -5.00 11.35
CA ARG A 73 -9.96 -4.05 10.36
C ARG A 73 -10.13 -4.72 8.99
N LEU A 74 -10.75 -4.00 8.06
CA LEU A 74 -10.92 -4.47 6.68
C LEU A 74 -9.53 -4.58 5.99
N PRO A 75 -9.15 -5.77 5.48
CA PRO A 75 -7.86 -5.97 4.86
C PRO A 75 -7.83 -5.40 3.42
N ALA A 76 -6.64 -5.12 2.93
CA ALA A 76 -6.40 -4.85 1.51
C ALA A 76 -6.34 -6.15 0.71
N VAL A 77 -5.73 -7.18 1.30
CA VAL A 77 -5.52 -8.49 0.68
C VAL A 77 -6.02 -9.60 1.58
N HIS A 78 -6.73 -10.56 0.99
CA HIS A 78 -7.18 -11.78 1.67
C HIS A 78 -6.99 -12.95 0.70
N ILE A 79 -6.18 -13.92 1.09
CA ILE A 79 -5.79 -15.06 0.28
C ILE A 79 -6.08 -16.32 1.09
N GLU A 80 -6.82 -17.27 0.49
CA GLU A 80 -6.90 -18.64 0.97
C GLU A 80 -5.78 -19.45 0.29
N HIS A 81 -4.94 -20.08 1.10
CA HIS A 81 -3.81 -20.87 0.64
C HIS A 81 -4.19 -22.33 0.39
N SER A 82 -3.28 -23.09 -0.21
CA SER A 82 -3.54 -24.46 -0.63
C SER A 82 -3.90 -25.45 0.51
N ASP A 83 -3.56 -25.12 1.76
CA ASP A 83 -3.89 -25.89 2.95
C ASP A 83 -5.18 -25.42 3.64
N GLY A 84 -5.85 -24.40 3.08
CA GLY A 84 -7.06 -23.78 3.62
C GLY A 84 -6.80 -22.72 4.69
N ASP A 85 -5.53 -22.38 4.99
CA ASP A 85 -5.21 -21.25 5.85
C ASP A 85 -5.45 -19.92 5.11
N THR A 86 -5.79 -18.88 5.84
CA THR A 86 -6.02 -17.52 5.33
C THR A 86 -5.05 -16.49 5.90
N VAL A 87 -4.08 -16.92 6.71
CA VAL A 87 -3.05 -16.04 7.28
C VAL A 87 -2.06 -15.66 6.16
N SER A 88 -1.84 -14.36 5.96
CA SER A 88 -0.74 -13.86 5.13
C SER A 88 0.15 -12.93 5.94
N ALA A 89 1.46 -12.99 5.70
CA ALA A 89 2.44 -12.11 6.35
C ALA A 89 3.43 -11.55 5.32
N PHE A 90 3.05 -10.46 4.65
CA PHE A 90 3.89 -9.86 3.62
C PHE A 90 4.99 -8.99 4.23
N ILE A 91 6.24 -9.41 4.05
CA ILE A 91 7.42 -8.72 4.60
C ILE A 91 8.20 -8.04 3.47
N TYR A 92 8.61 -6.80 3.70
CA TYR A 92 9.46 -6.05 2.78
C TYR A 92 10.75 -6.80 2.41
N GLN A 93 11.06 -6.84 1.11
CA GLN A 93 12.28 -7.44 0.56
C GLN A 93 13.19 -6.39 -0.09
N SER A 94 12.64 -5.60 -1.00
CA SER A 94 13.38 -4.63 -1.79
C SER A 94 12.47 -3.55 -2.37
N HIS A 95 13.07 -2.59 -3.07
CA HIS A 95 12.35 -1.67 -3.93
C HIS A 95 13.17 -1.30 -5.15
N GLU A 96 12.49 -0.79 -6.17
CA GLU A 96 13.10 -0.15 -7.33
C GLU A 96 12.33 1.13 -7.70
N ILE A 97 13.06 2.12 -8.24
CA ILE A 97 12.48 3.35 -8.77
C ILE A 97 12.71 3.34 -10.27
N LEU A 98 11.60 3.37 -11.01
CA LEU A 98 11.56 3.29 -12.46
C LEU A 98 11.12 4.65 -13.04
N PRO A 99 11.76 5.13 -14.12
CA PRO A 99 11.20 6.23 -14.87
C PRO A 99 9.91 5.77 -15.58
N GLY A 100 8.95 6.67 -15.70
CA GLY A 100 7.68 6.43 -16.37
C GLY A 100 6.71 5.56 -15.57
N LYS A 101 5.62 5.16 -16.23
CA LYS A 101 4.60 4.27 -15.69
C LYS A 101 4.53 2.96 -16.46
N PRO A 102 4.87 1.81 -15.83
CA PRO A 102 4.65 0.50 -16.43
C PRO A 102 3.18 0.26 -16.79
N THR A 103 2.96 -0.42 -17.92
CA THR A 103 1.62 -0.86 -18.33
C THR A 103 1.18 -2.05 -17.48
N ILE A 104 -0.14 -2.22 -17.30
CA ILE A 104 -0.74 -3.36 -16.60
C ILE A 104 -1.39 -4.25 -17.67
N PRO A 105 -0.79 -5.41 -18.01
CA PRO A 105 -1.31 -6.26 -19.07
C PRO A 105 -2.76 -6.68 -18.81
N GLY A 106 -3.63 -6.48 -19.81
CA GLY A 106 -5.04 -6.86 -19.71
C GLY A 106 -5.95 -5.87 -18.98
N PHE A 107 -5.42 -4.76 -18.44
CA PHE A 107 -6.20 -3.77 -17.71
C PHE A 107 -6.02 -2.35 -18.28
N PRO A 108 -7.07 -1.50 -18.27
CA PRO A 108 -6.89 -0.08 -18.50
C PRO A 108 -6.09 0.54 -17.34
N ALA A 109 -5.12 1.39 -17.66
CA ALA A 109 -4.30 2.09 -16.67
C ALA A 109 -3.97 3.51 -17.15
N THR A 110 -3.70 4.42 -16.22
CA THR A 110 -3.08 5.70 -16.56
C THR A 110 -1.71 5.47 -17.19
N TYR A 111 -1.26 6.40 -18.03
CA TYR A 111 0.00 6.31 -18.76
C TYR A 111 0.85 7.55 -18.51
N GLY A 112 2.17 7.39 -18.57
CA GLY A 112 3.11 8.48 -18.42
C GLY A 112 4.49 8.03 -18.85
N ASN A 113 5.18 8.92 -19.56
CA ASN A 113 6.54 8.69 -20.04
C ASN A 113 7.56 8.95 -18.92
N ASP A 114 8.82 8.66 -19.22
CA ASP A 114 9.98 8.80 -18.34
C ASP A 114 10.25 10.23 -17.85
N SER A 115 9.77 11.26 -18.55
CA SER A 115 9.94 12.65 -18.13
C SER A 115 8.84 13.16 -17.19
N ASP A 116 7.65 12.57 -17.26
CA ASP A 116 6.45 13.09 -16.58
C ASP A 116 6.07 12.29 -15.34
N VAL A 117 6.50 11.02 -15.26
CA VAL A 117 6.11 10.09 -14.21
C VAL A 117 7.32 9.35 -13.67
N THR A 118 7.27 9.03 -12.38
CA THR A 118 8.22 8.12 -11.75
C THR A 118 7.43 7.09 -10.96
N THR A 119 7.82 5.83 -11.04
CA THR A 119 7.14 4.73 -10.36
C THR A 119 8.06 4.09 -9.33
N LEU A 120 7.61 4.00 -8.09
CA LEU A 120 8.22 3.17 -7.06
C LEU A 120 7.55 1.80 -7.08
N GLN A 121 8.33 0.72 -7.17
CA GLN A 121 7.86 -0.63 -6.92
C GLN A 121 8.49 -1.16 -5.64
N VAL A 122 7.66 -1.63 -4.71
CA VAL A 122 8.10 -2.23 -3.45
C VAL A 122 7.77 -3.71 -3.47
N GLN A 123 8.77 -4.56 -3.32
CA GLN A 123 8.64 -6.01 -3.29
C GLN A 123 8.42 -6.49 -1.86
N LEU A 124 7.35 -7.24 -1.68
CA LEU A 124 6.98 -7.93 -0.45
C LEU A 124 6.92 -9.43 -0.71
N TYR A 125 7.15 -10.21 0.34
CA TYR A 125 7.11 -11.67 0.24
C TYR A 125 6.59 -12.28 1.55
N ASP A 126 5.69 -13.24 1.41
CA ASP A 126 5.27 -14.14 2.48
C ASP A 126 6.02 -15.46 2.30
N ASN A 127 6.90 -15.76 3.25
CA ASN A 127 7.78 -16.92 3.21
C ASN A 127 7.10 -18.23 3.62
N VAL A 128 5.93 -18.17 4.28
CA VAL A 128 5.20 -19.37 4.71
C VAL A 128 4.37 -19.91 3.54
N SER A 129 3.66 -19.02 2.84
CA SER A 129 2.81 -19.38 1.70
C SER A 129 3.51 -19.35 0.34
N ASP A 130 4.75 -18.85 0.29
CA ASP A 130 5.53 -18.66 -0.95
C ASP A 130 4.84 -17.73 -1.96
N VAL A 131 4.22 -16.66 -1.44
CA VAL A 131 3.49 -15.65 -2.22
C VAL A 131 4.25 -14.33 -2.23
N GLY A 132 4.53 -13.82 -3.43
CA GLY A 132 5.12 -12.50 -3.64
C GLY A 132 4.05 -11.43 -3.92
N ALA A 133 4.28 -10.21 -3.43
CA ALA A 133 3.49 -9.04 -3.80
C ALA A 133 4.40 -7.90 -4.26
N VAL A 134 3.99 -7.18 -5.31
CA VAL A 134 4.69 -5.96 -5.77
C VAL A 134 3.72 -4.81 -5.71
N LEU A 135 3.93 -3.88 -4.78
CA LEU A 135 3.16 -2.64 -4.69
C LEU A 135 3.78 -1.59 -5.60
N SER A 136 2.98 -0.99 -6.47
CA SER A 136 3.41 0.03 -7.43
C SER A 136 2.79 1.38 -7.11
N TYR A 137 3.61 2.43 -7.02
CA TYR A 137 3.22 3.80 -6.75
C TYR A 137 3.74 4.69 -7.89
N SER A 138 2.88 5.09 -8.81
CA SER A 138 3.25 6.01 -9.91
C SER A 138 2.88 7.44 -9.56
N VAL A 139 3.87 8.32 -9.43
CA VAL A 139 3.70 9.73 -9.08
C VAL A 139 3.62 10.58 -10.34
N PHE A 140 2.56 11.38 -10.45
CA PHE A 140 2.33 12.35 -11.51
C PHE A 140 2.43 13.76 -10.92
N PRO A 141 3.63 14.37 -10.86
CA PRO A 141 3.84 15.56 -10.03
C PRO A 141 2.98 16.74 -10.42
N LYS A 142 2.91 17.02 -11.73
CA LYS A 142 2.12 18.09 -12.35
C LYS A 142 0.62 18.03 -12.02
N TYR A 143 0.11 16.85 -11.70
CA TYR A 143 -1.32 16.63 -11.46
C TYR A 143 -1.63 16.38 -9.98
N ASN A 144 -0.62 16.45 -9.09
CA ASN A 144 -0.76 16.09 -7.68
C ASN A 144 -1.46 14.74 -7.49
N ALA A 145 -1.14 13.78 -8.35
CA ALA A 145 -1.81 12.48 -8.41
C ALA A 145 -0.81 11.34 -8.18
N ILE A 146 -1.23 10.34 -7.42
CA ILE A 146 -0.48 9.11 -7.16
C ILE A 146 -1.38 7.94 -7.51
N ALA A 147 -0.99 7.16 -8.51
CA ALA A 147 -1.71 5.94 -8.90
C ALA A 147 -1.09 4.73 -8.19
N ARG A 148 -1.92 3.96 -7.47
CA ARG A 148 -1.53 2.73 -6.79
C ARG A 148 -2.10 1.50 -7.49
N SER A 149 -1.29 0.45 -7.55
CA SER A 149 -1.69 -0.88 -8.00
C SER A 149 -0.79 -1.92 -7.33
N PHE A 150 -1.15 -3.19 -7.40
CA PHE A 150 -0.24 -4.25 -6.99
C PHE A 150 -0.37 -5.48 -7.88
N LYS A 151 0.64 -6.34 -7.79
CA LYS A 151 0.66 -7.66 -8.44
C LYS A 151 0.95 -8.72 -7.39
N ILE A 152 0.13 -9.76 -7.34
CA ILE A 152 0.41 -10.98 -6.58
C ILE A 152 1.04 -12.02 -7.51
N THR A 153 2.04 -12.74 -7.01
CA THR A 153 2.69 -13.85 -7.71
C THR A 153 2.70 -15.05 -6.77
N ASN A 154 2.02 -16.13 -7.15
CA ASN A 154 2.14 -17.42 -6.47
C ASN A 154 3.43 -18.09 -6.94
N ASN A 155 4.43 -18.24 -6.07
CA ASN A 155 5.66 -18.97 -6.37
C ASN A 155 5.62 -20.41 -5.84
N GLY A 156 4.63 -20.71 -4.98
CA GLY A 156 4.38 -22.02 -4.43
C GLY A 156 3.87 -23.03 -5.46
N THR A 157 3.70 -24.26 -5.00
CA THR A 157 3.25 -25.38 -5.86
C THR A 157 1.75 -25.67 -5.76
N GLY A 158 1.09 -25.15 -4.72
CA GLY A 158 -0.35 -25.28 -4.52
C GLY A 158 -1.10 -24.08 -5.08
N ASP A 159 -2.38 -24.29 -5.38
CA ASP A 159 -3.27 -23.21 -5.80
C ASP A 159 -3.57 -22.28 -4.62
N ILE A 160 -3.78 -20.99 -4.93
CA ILE A 160 -4.25 -19.98 -3.99
C ILE A 160 -5.53 -19.34 -4.53
N VAL A 161 -6.42 -18.91 -3.64
CA VAL A 161 -7.64 -18.18 -3.99
C VAL A 161 -7.56 -16.78 -3.42
N ILE A 162 -7.70 -15.76 -4.28
CA ILE A 162 -7.72 -14.36 -3.86
C ILE A 162 -9.16 -13.96 -3.54
N GLU A 163 -9.51 -13.97 -2.27
CA GLU A 163 -10.83 -13.56 -1.75
C GLU A 163 -11.02 -12.04 -1.75
N ARG A 164 -9.92 -11.28 -1.59
CA ARG A 164 -9.94 -9.82 -1.63
C ARG A 164 -8.64 -9.24 -2.19
N ALA A 165 -8.79 -8.22 -3.03
CA ALA A 165 -7.68 -7.50 -3.65
C ALA A 165 -8.02 -6.01 -3.86
N ALA A 166 -7.94 -5.20 -2.81
CA ALA A 166 -8.15 -3.76 -2.89
C ALA A 166 -6.88 -3.05 -3.37
N SER A 167 -6.95 -2.34 -4.50
CA SER A 167 -5.80 -1.63 -5.10
C SER A 167 -5.24 -0.49 -4.23
N PHE A 168 -6.01 -0.10 -3.21
CA PHE A 168 -5.69 0.97 -2.29
C PHE A 168 -6.29 0.66 -0.90
N SER A 169 -5.51 0.94 0.13
CA SER A 169 -5.94 0.98 1.52
C SER A 169 -5.21 2.13 2.18
N PHE A 170 -5.92 2.87 3.02
CA PHE A 170 -5.37 4.04 3.69
C PHE A 170 -6.02 4.26 5.05
N ASP A 171 -5.17 4.36 6.08
CA ASP A 171 -5.61 4.65 7.44
C ASP A 171 -5.43 6.15 7.71
N PHE A 172 -6.53 6.88 7.83
CA PHE A 172 -6.47 8.30 8.15
C PHE A 172 -6.19 8.55 9.65
N PRO A 173 -5.51 9.65 10.00
CA PRO A 173 -5.52 10.14 11.37
C PRO A 173 -6.94 10.50 11.81
N ASN A 174 -7.17 10.54 13.13
CA ASN A 174 -8.46 10.88 13.73
C ASN A 174 -8.84 12.33 13.38
N LEU A 175 -9.55 12.49 12.27
CA LEU A 175 -10.07 13.74 11.74
C LEU A 175 -11.54 13.51 11.37
N ASP A 176 -12.32 14.59 11.39
CA ASP A 176 -13.72 14.55 10.98
C ASP A 176 -13.80 14.59 9.45
N PHE A 177 -14.11 13.44 8.85
CA PHE A 177 -14.31 13.31 7.41
C PHE A 177 -15.78 13.20 7.05
N GLU A 178 -16.15 13.84 5.94
CA GLU A 178 -17.41 13.58 5.25
C GLU A 178 -17.14 12.68 4.04
N VAL A 179 -17.90 11.58 3.94
CA VAL A 179 -17.84 10.70 2.78
C VAL A 179 -18.84 11.22 1.75
N ILE A 180 -18.33 11.66 0.60
CA ILE A 180 -19.14 12.11 -0.52
C ILE A 180 -19.07 11.04 -1.61
N GLU A 181 -20.21 10.44 -1.93
CA GLU A 181 -20.34 9.42 -2.97
C GLU A 181 -21.33 9.89 -4.05
N PRO A 182 -20.99 9.77 -5.34
CA PRO A 182 -21.94 10.02 -6.40
C PRO A 182 -22.95 8.88 -6.43
N TYR A 183 -24.16 9.12 -5.91
CA TYR A 183 -25.28 8.19 -6.03
C TYR A 183 -26.11 8.55 -7.26
N GLY A 184 -26.37 7.55 -8.11
CA GLY A 184 -27.19 7.72 -9.29
C GLY A 184 -27.78 6.38 -9.75
N ASP A 185 -28.76 6.47 -10.64
CA ASP A 185 -29.35 5.33 -11.34
C ASP A 185 -29.37 5.65 -12.84
N TRP A 186 -29.80 4.71 -13.68
CA TRP A 186 -29.95 4.94 -15.10
C TRP A 186 -30.78 6.21 -15.35
N SER A 187 -30.21 7.17 -16.08
CA SER A 187 -30.76 8.49 -16.42
C SER A 187 -30.84 9.55 -15.31
N HIS A 188 -30.37 9.26 -14.08
CA HIS A 188 -30.33 10.26 -12.99
C HIS A 188 -29.02 10.20 -12.21
N SER A 189 -28.34 11.35 -12.15
CA SER A 189 -27.15 11.64 -11.36
C SER A 189 -27.31 13.00 -10.71
#